data_AF-A0A0F9NGM0-F1
#
_entry.id   AF-A0A0F9NGM0-F1
#
_cell.length_a   1.000
_cell.length_b   1.000
_cell.length_c   1.000
_cell.angle_alpha   90.00
_cell.angle_beta   90.00
_cell.angle_gamma   90.00
#
_symmetry.space_group_name_H-M   'P 1'
#
loop_
_entity.id
_entity.type
_entity.pdbx_description
1 polymer ?
#
loop_
_entity_poly.entity_id
_entity_poly.type
_entity_poly.pdbx_seq_one_letter_code
_entity_poly.pdbx_strand_id
1 'polypeptide(L)'
;MTEKRYNAAEVLGKVSGLGSGEVDRIFEEVKANHAKLDACDGHDFEPCERIGELVRSYKCMRCFGVLDAVNRRWYECGRVHGAQGRQL
;
A
#
# COMPACT_ATOMS: atom_id res chain seq x y z
N MET A 1 -22.08 -25.17 -17.40
CA MET A 1 -22.15 -24.21 -16.28
C MET A 1 -21.40 -22.96 -16.72
N THR A 2 -22.08 -21.84 -16.87
CA THR A 2 -21.47 -20.58 -17.34
C THR A 2 -20.83 -19.87 -16.14
N GLU A 3 -19.53 -19.62 -16.20
CA GLU A 3 -18.80 -18.91 -15.14
C GLU A 3 -19.31 -17.47 -15.03
N LYS A 4 -19.79 -17.09 -13.84
CA LYS A 4 -20.24 -15.72 -13.57
C LYS A 4 -19.03 -14.88 -13.21
N ARG A 5 -18.63 -13.99 -14.13
CA ARG A 5 -17.58 -12.99 -13.89
C ARG A 5 -18.20 -11.72 -13.31
N TYR A 6 -17.58 -11.19 -12.27
CA TYR A 6 -18.02 -9.95 -11.62
C TYR A 6 -17.08 -8.82 -12.02
N ASN A 7 -17.65 -7.66 -12.35
CA ASN A 7 -16.87 -6.43 -12.45
C ASN A 7 -16.57 -5.93 -11.01
N ALA A 8 -15.30 -5.91 -10.64
CA ALA A 8 -14.87 -5.52 -9.29
C ALA A 8 -15.29 -4.08 -8.94
N ALA A 9 -15.15 -3.13 -9.87
CA ALA A 9 -15.52 -1.73 -9.65
C ALA A 9 -17.03 -1.57 -9.43
N GLU A 10 -17.85 -2.33 -10.15
CA GLU A 10 -19.31 -2.33 -9.97
C GLU A 10 -19.71 -2.89 -8.59
N VAL A 11 -19.09 -4.00 -8.18
CA VAL A 11 -19.38 -4.61 -6.87
C VAL A 11 -18.91 -3.71 -5.73
N LEU A 12 -17.70 -3.17 -5.83
CA LEU A 12 -17.13 -2.28 -4.82
C LEU A 12 -17.90 -0.96 -4.73
N GLY A 13 -18.35 -0.41 -5.86
CA GLY A 13 -19.18 0.80 -5.87
C GLY A 13 -20.49 0.59 -5.11
N LYS A 14 -21.15 -0.56 -5.27
CA LYS A 14 -22.40 -0.89 -4.55
C LYS A 14 -22.24 -0.92 -3.03
N VAL A 15 -21.11 -1.40 -2.50
CA VAL A 15 -20.90 -1.54 -1.06
C VAL A 15 -20.27 -0.30 -0.41
N SER A 16 -19.45 0.43 -1.16
CA SER A 16 -18.75 1.62 -0.66
C SER A 16 -19.55 2.91 -0.86
N GLY A 17 -20.55 2.91 -1.74
CA GLY A 17 -21.25 4.12 -2.19
C GLY A 17 -20.45 4.96 -3.18
N LEU A 18 -19.25 4.51 -3.58
CA LEU A 18 -18.40 5.21 -4.54
C LEU A 18 -18.85 4.92 -5.98
N GLY A 19 -18.65 5.89 -6.87
CA GLY A 19 -18.85 5.68 -8.30
C GLY A 19 -17.81 4.70 -8.86
N SER A 20 -18.17 3.92 -9.89
CA SER A 20 -17.25 2.95 -10.50
C SER A 20 -15.94 3.60 -10.99
N GLY A 21 -16.02 4.78 -11.60
CA GLY A 21 -14.83 5.52 -12.03
C GLY A 21 -13.94 6.00 -10.88
N GLU A 22 -14.51 6.21 -9.68
CA GLU A 22 -13.72 6.53 -8.49
C GLU A 22 -13.02 5.29 -7.93
N VAL A 23 -13.68 4.14 -7.94
CA VAL A 23 -13.06 2.87 -7.57
C VAL A 23 -11.87 2.56 -8.49
N ASP A 24 -12.04 2.73 -9.80
CA ASP A 24 -10.95 2.51 -10.76
C ASP A 24 -9.78 3.47 -10.51
N ARG A 25 -10.07 4.75 -10.23
CA ARG A 25 -9.03 5.73 -9.88
C ARG A 25 -8.25 5.32 -8.63
N ILE A 26 -8.94 4.92 -7.55
CA ILE A 26 -8.29 4.45 -6.33
C ILE A 26 -7.42 3.23 -6.62
N PHE A 27 -7.88 2.32 -7.47
CA PHE A 27 -7.11 1.14 -7.85
C PHE A 27 -5.81 1.50 -8.59
N GLU A 28 -5.87 2.44 -9.52
CA GLU A 28 -4.68 2.94 -10.21
C GLU A 28 -3.71 3.68 -9.27
N GLU A 29 -4.23 4.47 -8.32
CA GLU A 29 -3.41 5.10 -7.28
C GLU A 29 -2.68 4.07 -6.41
N VAL A 30 -3.37 3.00 -5.99
CA VAL A 30 -2.79 1.91 -5.21
C VAL A 30 -1.70 1.18 -6.01
N LYS A 31 -1.95 0.86 -7.29
CA LYS A 31 -0.95 0.25 -8.17
C LYS A 31 0.28 1.12 -8.33
N ALA A 32 0.10 2.40 -8.62
CA ALA A 32 1.20 3.34 -8.77
C ALA A 32 2.02 3.47 -7.49
N ASN A 33 1.37 3.44 -6.33
CA ASN A 33 2.06 3.43 -5.04
C ASN A 33 2.88 2.15 -4.83
N HIS A 34 2.31 0.98 -5.11
CA HIS A 34 3.03 -0.29 -5.03
C HIS A 34 4.23 -0.33 -5.97
N ALA A 35 4.09 0.12 -7.22
CA ALA A 35 5.19 0.19 -8.16
C ALA A 35 6.37 1.05 -7.65
N LYS A 36 6.08 2.18 -6.98
CA LYS A 36 7.12 3.01 -6.33
C LYS A 36 7.80 2.28 -5.17
N LEU A 37 7.03 1.50 -4.41
CA LEU A 37 7.57 0.78 -3.26
C LEU A 37 8.46 -0.38 -3.73
N ASP A 38 7.98 -1.20 -4.67
CA ASP A 38 8.69 -2.38 -5.17
C ASP A 38 10.00 -2.02 -5.89
N ALA A 39 10.04 -0.87 -6.57
CA ALA A 39 11.23 -0.38 -7.27
C ALA A 39 12.26 0.31 -6.35
N CYS A 40 12.00 0.44 -5.05
CA CYS A 40 12.88 1.17 -4.14
C CYS A 40 13.96 0.26 -3.56
N ASP A 41 15.23 0.58 -3.81
CA ASP A 41 16.39 -0.19 -3.31
C ASP A 41 16.53 -0.22 -1.78
N GLY A 42 15.81 0.66 -1.08
CA GLY A 42 15.75 0.65 0.37
C GLY A 42 14.86 1.77 0.89
N HIS A 43 13.88 1.41 1.69
CA HIS A 43 12.92 2.35 2.23
C HIS A 43 13.42 3.10 3.45
N ASP A 44 12.99 4.35 3.55
CA ASP A 44 13.20 5.23 4.69
C ASP A 44 11.88 5.97 5.00
N PHE A 45 11.12 5.45 5.96
CA PHE A 45 9.73 5.85 6.18
C PHE A 45 9.61 6.88 7.31
N GLU A 46 8.95 8.00 7.03
CA GLU A 46 8.62 9.03 8.00
C GLU A 46 7.10 9.20 8.19
N PRO A 47 6.61 9.49 9.41
CA PRO A 47 5.21 9.84 9.64
C PRO A 47 4.76 11.02 8.77
N CYS A 48 3.67 10.88 8.02
CA CYS A 48 3.16 11.96 7.16
C CYS A 48 1.72 12.38 7.44
N GLU A 49 0.92 11.54 8.10
CA GLU A 49 -0.46 11.89 8.49
C GLU A 49 -0.71 11.46 9.93
N ARG A 50 -1.34 12.33 10.72
CA ARG A 50 -1.65 12.10 12.14
C ARG A 50 -3.11 12.42 12.44
N ILE A 51 -3.72 11.61 13.30
CA ILE A 51 -5.03 11.87 13.92
C ILE A 51 -4.78 11.95 15.43
N GLY A 52 -4.67 13.17 15.95
CA GLY A 52 -4.18 13.41 17.31
C GLY A 52 -2.74 12.92 17.45
N GLU A 53 -2.49 12.05 18.44
CA GLU A 53 -1.17 11.45 18.67
C GLU A 53 -0.89 10.23 17.77
N LEU A 54 -1.92 9.66 17.14
CA LEU A 54 -1.79 8.46 16.31
C LEU A 54 -1.27 8.81 14.91
N VAL A 55 -0.21 8.11 14.48
CA VAL A 55 0.28 8.19 13.09
C VAL A 55 -0.56 7.25 12.22
N ARG A 56 -1.25 7.82 11.24
CA ARG A 56 -2.13 7.10 10.31
C ARG A 56 -1.35 6.51 9.14
N SER A 57 -0.40 7.28 8.60
CA SER A 57 0.38 6.87 7.43
C SER A 57 1.82 7.35 7.52
N TYR A 58 2.69 6.63 6.83
CA TYR A 58 4.11 6.86 6.70
C TYR A 58 4.47 6.95 5.22
N LYS A 59 5.39 7.85 4.89
CA LYS A 59 5.85 8.10 3.54
C LYS A 59 7.34 7.80 3.43
N CYS A 60 7.73 7.06 2.40
CA CYS A 60 9.14 6.83 2.09
C CYS A 60 9.77 8.14 1.57
N MET A 61 10.86 8.59 2.16
CA MET A 61 11.54 9.82 1.74
C MET A 61 12.35 9.67 0.44
N ARG A 62 12.48 8.44 -0.08
CA ARG A 62 13.22 8.14 -1.31
C ARG A 62 12.31 7.94 -2.52
N CYS A 63 11.33 7.04 -2.41
CA CYS A 63 10.39 6.74 -3.51
C CYS A 63 9.04 7.45 -3.38
N PHE A 64 8.79 8.14 -2.26
CA PHE A 64 7.54 8.84 -1.97
C PHE A 64 6.29 7.94 -1.90
N GLY A 65 6.47 6.62 -1.84
CA GLY A 65 5.39 5.67 -1.57
C GLY A 65 4.86 5.82 -0.14
N VAL A 66 3.56 5.63 0.05
CA VAL A 66 2.85 5.81 1.32
C VAL A 66 2.25 4.48 1.77
N LEU A 67 2.31 4.21 3.07
CA LEU A 67 1.72 3.01 3.67
C LEU A 67 1.32 3.24 5.13
N ASP A 68 0.52 2.34 5.69
CA ASP A 68 0.11 2.40 7.09
C ASP A 68 1.20 1.85 8.05
N ALA A 69 0.91 1.94 9.35
CA ALA A 69 1.81 1.49 10.41
C ALA A 69 2.14 -0.02 10.35
N VAL A 70 1.17 -0.85 9.95
CA VAL A 70 1.33 -2.31 9.88
C VAL A 70 2.24 -2.66 8.71
N ASN A 71 1.94 -2.13 7.53
CA ASN A 71 2.75 -2.33 6.33
C ASN A 71 4.19 -1.84 6.53
N ARG A 72 4.40 -0.66 7.14
CA ARG A 72 5.76 -0.19 7.51
C ARG A 72 6.50 -1.23 8.35
N ARG A 73 5.83 -1.78 9.36
CA ARG A 73 6.42 -2.76 10.27
C ARG A 73 6.85 -4.02 9.53
N TRP A 74 6.09 -4.48 8.53
CA TRP A 74 6.49 -5.62 7.69
C TRP A 74 7.77 -5.34 6.90
N TYR A 75 7.91 -4.16 6.28
CA TYR A 75 9.14 -3.78 5.58
C TYR A 75 10.36 -3.74 6.54
N GLU A 76 10.19 -3.18 7.73
CA GLU A 76 11.26 -3.12 8.74
C GLU A 76 11.66 -4.50 9.25
N CYS A 77 10.69 -5.35 9.59
CA CYS A 77 10.93 -6.72 10.04
C CYS A 77 11.56 -7.58 8.94
N GLY A 78 11.09 -7.44 7.69
CA GLY A 78 11.66 -8.11 6.53
C GLY A 78 13.14 -7.76 6.34
N ARG A 79 13.52 -6.49 6.56
CA ARG A 79 14.93 -6.06 6.54
C ARG A 79 15.76 -6.71 7.65
N VAL A 80 15.21 -6.84 8.86
CA VAL A 80 15.88 -7.51 10.00
C VAL A 80 16.12 -8.98 9.69
N HIS A 81 15.09 -9.72 9.27
CA HIS A 81 15.23 -11.14 8.95
C HIS A 81 16.12 -11.38 7.72
N GLY A 82 16.02 -10.54 6.68
CA GLY A 82 16.88 -10.61 5.50
C GLY A 82 18.34 -10.18 5.74
N ALA A 83 18.63 -9.50 6.85
CA ALA A 83 20.00 -9.22 7.30
C ALA A 83 20.57 -10.41 8.09
N GLN A 84 19.75 -11.11 8.88
CA GLN A 84 20.15 -12.32 9.61
C GLN A 84 20.43 -13.51 8.68
N GLY A 85 19.73 -13.62 7.54
CA GLY A 85 20.02 -14.64 6.52
C GLY A 85 21.25 -14.38 5.65
N ARG A 86 21.98 -13.27 5.86
CA ARG A 86 23.17 -12.86 5.10
C ARG A 86 24.49 -13.05 5.86
N GLN A 87 24.48 -13.85 6.93
CA GLN A 87 25.69 -14.39 7.53
C GLN A 87 26.06 -15.69 6.80
N LEU A 88 26.74 -15.54 5.66
CA LEU A 88 27.59 -16.57 5.06
C LEU A 88 28.99 -15.97 4.87
#